data_AF-A0AAV2SV67-F1
#
_entry.id   AF-A0AAV2SV67-F1
#
_cell.length_a   1.000
_cell.length_b   1.000
_cell.length_c   1.000
_cell.angle_alpha   90.00
_cell.angle_beta   90.00
_cell.angle_gamma   90.00
#
_symmetry.space_group_name_H-M   'P 1'
#
loop_
_entity.id
_entity.type
_entity.pdbx_description
1 polymer ?
#
loop_
_entity_poly.entity_id
_entity_poly.type
_entity_poly.pdbx_seq_one_letter_code
_entity_poly.pdbx_strand_id
1 'polypeptide(L)'
;EFDHWKDATEVAMGVSYIAKRGWRKNSNKELITFYCRRSGHFFKPRGMGKHKFKRQGTCRIGTYCSSSIEVCLKDGCYNVNFFEEHSGHTLGHEDLKHTSLPRSTKNYVA
;
A
#
# COMPACT_ATOMS: atom_id res chain seq x y z
N GLU A 1 2.75 -3.10 -17.79
CA GLU A 1 3.91 -3.84 -17.26
C GLU A 1 4.08 -3.67 -15.74
N PHE A 2 4.42 -2.46 -15.26
CA PHE A 2 4.55 -2.19 -13.81
C PHE A 2 3.30 -2.58 -12.98
N ASP A 3 2.10 -2.21 -13.43
CA ASP A 3 0.85 -2.49 -12.70
C ASP A 3 0.63 -4.01 -12.52
N HIS A 4 1.01 -4.80 -13.53
CA HIS A 4 0.89 -6.26 -13.50
C HIS A 4 1.94 -6.89 -12.57
N TRP A 5 3.20 -6.44 -12.67
CA TRP A 5 4.25 -6.86 -11.74
C TRP A 5 3.90 -6.53 -10.28
N LYS A 6 3.34 -5.35 -10.06
CA LYS A 6 2.88 -4.92 -8.74
C LYS A 6 1.73 -5.79 -8.23
N ASP A 7 0.68 -6.04 -9.03
CA ASP A 7 -0.45 -6.88 -8.61
C ASP A 7 0.02 -8.30 -8.28
N ALA A 8 0.88 -8.89 -9.11
CA ALA A 8 1.47 -10.21 -8.85
C ALA A 8 2.27 -10.25 -7.53
N THR A 9 3.05 -9.20 -7.26
CA THR A 9 3.83 -9.08 -6.01
C THR A 9 2.91 -8.94 -4.79
N GLU A 10 1.86 -8.12 -4.90
CA GLU A 10 0.86 -7.93 -3.84
C GLU A 10 0.11 -9.23 -3.51
N VAL A 11 -0.25 -10.01 -4.55
CA VAL A 11 -0.89 -11.33 -4.40
C VAL A 11 0.05 -12.32 -3.72
N ALA A 12 1.30 -12.42 -4.20
CA ALA A 12 2.27 -13.39 -3.69
C ALA A 12 2.62 -13.14 -2.22
N MET A 13 2.75 -11.88 -1.82
CA MET A 13 3.12 -11.51 -0.45
C MET A 13 1.91 -11.28 0.47
N GLY A 14 0.68 -11.23 -0.06
CA GLY A 14 -0.53 -10.96 0.73
C GLY A 14 -0.63 -9.52 1.25
N VAL A 15 -0.03 -8.56 0.52
CA VAL A 15 0.09 -7.16 0.93
C VAL A 15 -0.61 -6.22 -0.05
N SER A 16 -0.65 -4.93 0.27
CA SER A 16 -1.10 -3.91 -0.68
C SER A 16 -0.26 -2.65 -0.51
N TYR A 17 0.06 -2.00 -1.62
CA TYR A 17 0.82 -0.77 -1.70
C TYR A 17 -0.03 0.36 -2.27
N ILE A 18 -0.03 1.50 -1.58
CA ILE A 18 -0.78 2.69 -1.98
C ILE A 18 0.14 3.89 -2.14
N ALA A 19 -0.14 4.70 -3.17
CA ALA A 19 0.48 6.01 -3.29
C ALA A 19 -0.23 6.98 -2.33
N LYS A 20 0.52 7.56 -1.39
CA LYS A 20 -0.02 8.60 -0.48
C LYS A 20 -0.14 9.96 -1.16
N ARG A 21 0.59 10.16 -2.26
CA ARG A 21 0.65 11.38 -3.07
C ARG A 21 0.80 10.98 -4.54
N GLY A 22 0.39 11.86 -5.45
CA GLY A 22 0.64 11.68 -6.87
C GLY A 22 2.12 11.81 -7.24
N TRP A 23 2.41 11.72 -8.54
CA TRP A 23 3.74 11.92 -9.10
C TRP A 23 4.34 13.26 -8.69
N ARG A 24 5.58 13.24 -8.21
CA ARG A 24 6.38 14.43 -7.97
C ARG A 24 7.27 14.67 -9.18
N LYS A 25 7.08 15.80 -9.85
CA LYS A 25 7.93 16.21 -10.96
C LYS A 25 9.11 17.02 -10.42
N ASN A 26 10.30 16.64 -10.84
CA ASN A 26 11.53 17.42 -10.74
C ASN A 26 12.06 17.60 -12.17
N SER A 27 12.89 18.62 -12.42
CA SER A 27 13.23 19.14 -13.76
C SER A 27 13.56 18.06 -14.81
N ASN A 28 14.12 16.92 -14.41
CA ASN A 28 14.44 15.79 -15.30
C ASN A 28 13.93 14.41 -14.82
N LYS A 29 13.10 14.36 -13.79
CA LYS A 29 12.61 13.08 -13.24
C LYS A 29 11.21 13.18 -12.63
N GLU A 30 10.41 12.14 -12.82
CA GLU A 30 9.13 11.97 -12.14
C GLU A 30 9.24 10.83 -11.12
N LEU A 31 8.86 11.08 -9.88
CA LEU A 31 8.95 10.11 -8.78
C LEU A 31 7.57 9.86 -8.17
N ILE A 32 7.23 8.59 -7.99
CA ILE A 32 6.10 8.17 -7.17
C ILE A 32 6.56 7.08 -6.19
N THR A 33 6.09 7.18 -4.95
CA THR A 33 6.37 6.18 -3.91
C THR A 33 5.07 5.55 -3.45
N PHE A 34 5.00 4.23 -3.54
CA PHE A 34 3.94 3.43 -2.97
C PHE A 34 4.42 2.87 -1.63
N TYR A 35 3.61 3.04 -0.59
CA TYR A 35 3.90 2.55 0.75
C TYR A 35 2.97 1.39 1.08
N CYS A 36 3.42 0.48 1.94
CA CYS A 36 2.52 -0.52 2.54
C CYS A 36 1.24 0.17 3.05
N ARG A 37 0.08 -0.37 2.65
CA ARG A 37 -1.24 0.17 2.99
C ARG A 37 -1.50 0.17 4.48
N ARG A 38 -0.86 -0.74 5.23
CA ARG A 38 -0.94 -0.80 6.68
C ARG A 38 -0.07 0.25 7.38
N SER A 39 0.95 0.79 6.70
CA SER A 39 1.84 1.84 7.22
C SER A 39 1.07 3.09 7.61
N GLY A 40 1.22 3.57 8.84
CA GLY A 40 0.69 4.82 9.34
C GLY A 40 -0.11 4.68 10.64
N HIS A 41 -0.44 5.83 11.21
CA HIS A 41 -1.16 5.90 12.47
C HIS A 41 -2.62 5.45 12.33
N PHE A 42 -3.19 5.01 13.46
CA PHE A 42 -4.61 4.72 13.55
C PHE A 42 -5.43 5.96 13.20
N PHE A 43 -6.54 5.74 12.51
CA PHE A 43 -7.49 6.81 12.23
C PHE A 43 -8.08 7.31 13.54
N LYS A 44 -7.86 8.59 13.85
CA LYS A 44 -8.51 9.29 14.96
C LYS A 44 -9.75 10.01 14.42
N PRO A 45 -10.97 9.54 14.70
CA PRO A 45 -12.17 10.24 14.29
C PRO A 45 -12.21 11.63 14.97
N ARG A 46 -12.51 12.68 14.20
CA ARG A 46 -12.70 14.05 14.72
C ARG A 46 -14.16 14.36 15.08
N GLY A 47 -15.08 13.41 14.88
CA GLY A 47 -16.50 13.59 15.13
C GLY A 47 -16.92 13.12 16.53
N MET A 48 -18.19 13.38 16.87
CA MET A 48 -18.82 13.03 18.17
C MET A 48 -18.96 11.51 18.45
N GLY A 49 -18.27 10.63 17.72
CA GLY A 49 -18.36 9.18 17.93
C GLY A 49 -19.71 8.54 17.59
N LYS A 50 -20.59 9.24 16.84
CA LYS A 50 -21.94 8.76 16.50
C LYS A 50 -21.96 7.50 15.61
N HIS A 51 -20.85 7.20 14.94
CA HIS A 51 -20.70 5.97 14.15
C HIS A 51 -19.88 4.95 14.94
N LYS A 52 -20.43 3.74 15.10
CA LYS A 52 -19.67 2.60 15.62
C LYS A 52 -18.51 2.28 14.68
N PHE A 53 -17.36 1.92 15.25
CA PHE A 53 -16.25 1.39 14.45
C PHE A 53 -16.73 0.16 13.66
N LYS A 54 -16.19 -0.03 12.46
CA LYS A 54 -16.39 -1.28 11.72
C LYS A 54 -15.92 -2.44 12.59
N ARG A 55 -16.62 -3.57 12.55
CA ARG A 55 -16.26 -4.80 13.31
C ARG A 55 -14.81 -5.25 13.04
N GLN A 56 -14.33 -5.01 11.81
CA GLN A 56 -12.97 -5.29 11.36
C GLN A 56 -11.93 -4.29 11.90
N GLY A 57 -12.33 -3.13 12.43
CA GLY A 57 -11.40 -2.09 12.87
C GLY A 57 -10.71 -1.34 11.72
N THR A 58 -9.51 -0.83 12.00
CA THR A 58 -8.67 -0.08 11.06
C THR A 58 -7.65 -1.00 10.38
N CYS A 59 -7.35 -0.74 9.10
CA CYS A 59 -6.28 -1.45 8.38
C CYS A 59 -4.87 -0.97 8.73
N ARG A 60 -4.72 0.09 9.54
CA ARG A 60 -3.43 0.69 9.90
C ARG A 60 -2.85 0.02 11.14
N ILE A 61 -1.54 -0.21 11.18
CA ILE A 61 -0.83 -0.80 12.33
C ILE A 61 -0.55 0.18 13.48
N GLY A 62 -0.81 1.47 13.28
CA GLY A 62 -0.53 2.50 14.28
C GLY A 62 0.91 3.02 14.26
N THR A 63 1.81 2.32 13.56
CA THR A 63 3.23 2.67 13.36
C THR A 63 3.61 2.72 11.88
N TYR A 64 4.86 3.06 11.59
CA TYR A 64 5.44 3.07 10.25
C TYR A 64 5.88 1.66 9.83
N CYS A 65 5.56 1.28 8.59
CA CYS A 65 6.15 0.13 7.90
C CYS A 65 7.15 0.63 6.85
N SER A 66 8.33 0.00 6.82
CA SER A 66 9.47 0.27 5.93
C SER A 66 9.22 -0.15 4.49
N SER A 67 8.43 -1.20 4.26
CA SER A 67 8.18 -1.70 2.90
C SER A 67 7.54 -0.64 1.99
N SER A 68 8.16 -0.44 0.83
CA SER A 68 7.76 0.55 -0.16
C SER A 68 8.29 0.21 -1.56
N ILE A 69 7.62 0.76 -2.57
CA ILE A 69 8.02 0.69 -3.99
C ILE A 69 8.22 2.12 -4.46
N GLU A 70 9.43 2.45 -4.89
CA GLU A 70 9.75 3.73 -5.50
C GLU A 70 9.90 3.57 -7.00
N VAL A 71 9.14 4.36 -7.76
CA VAL A 71 9.20 4.36 -9.23
C VAL A 71 9.69 5.72 -9.67
N CYS A 72 10.82 5.71 -10.37
CA CYS A 72 11.44 6.90 -10.95
C CYS A 72 11.39 6.78 -12.48
N LEU A 73 10.81 7.77 -13.13
CA LEU A 73 10.87 7.95 -14.58
C LEU A 73 11.89 9.03 -14.88
N LYS A 74 12.96 8.67 -15.59
CA LYS A 74 14.02 9.60 -15.99
C LYS A 74 14.44 9.29 -17.42
N ASP A 75 14.43 10.31 -18.29
CA ASP A 75 14.86 10.20 -19.70
C ASP A 75 14.17 9.05 -20.47
N GLY A 76 12.89 8.78 -20.17
CA GLY A 76 12.10 7.70 -20.78
C GLY A 76 12.33 6.31 -20.18
N CYS A 77 13.27 6.16 -19.23
CA CYS A 77 13.54 4.91 -18.53
C CYS A 77 12.80 4.85 -17.19
N TYR A 78 12.12 3.73 -16.94
CA TYR A 78 11.53 3.41 -15.64
C TYR A 78 12.55 2.68 -14.77
N ASN A 79 12.82 3.21 -13.58
CA ASN A 79 13.62 2.57 -12.55
C ASN A 79 12.72 2.29 -11.33
N VAL A 80 12.70 1.04 -10.87
CA VAL A 80 11.86 0.60 -9.76
C VAL A 80 12.75 0.08 -8.64
N ASN A 81 12.71 0.75 -7.50
CA ASN A 81 13.33 0.27 -6.27
C ASN A 81 12.26 -0.35 -5.38
N PHE A 82 12.40 -1.64 -5.09
CA PHE A 82 11.49 -2.36 -4.22
C PHE A 82 12.14 -2.69 -2.89
N PHE A 83 11.57 -2.16 -1.81
CA PHE A 83 11.92 -2.51 -0.44
C PHE A 83 10.88 -3.49 0.08
N GLU A 84 11.20 -4.79 0.02
CA GLU A 84 10.28 -5.87 0.39
C GLU A 84 10.07 -6.02 1.90
N GLU A 85 11.05 -5.60 2.71
CA GLU A 85 11.02 -5.88 4.15
C GLU A 85 9.92 -5.09 4.88
N HIS A 86 9.06 -5.81 5.60
CA HIS A 86 7.99 -5.24 6.42
C HIS A 86 8.40 -5.15 7.89
N SER A 87 8.92 -4.00 8.30
CA SER A 87 9.16 -3.74 9.73
C SER A 87 7.89 -3.23 10.42
N GLY A 88 7.61 -3.71 11.63
CA GLY A 88 6.48 -3.25 12.45
C GLY A 88 5.17 -4.02 12.25
N HIS A 89 5.11 -4.98 11.33
CA HIS A 89 4.03 -5.98 11.27
C HIS A 89 4.48 -7.24 10.53
N THR A 90 3.80 -8.37 10.79
CA THR A 90 4.11 -9.65 10.17
C THR A 90 3.23 -9.91 8.95
N LEU A 91 3.76 -10.64 7.97
CA LEU A 91 3.00 -11.11 6.82
C LEU A 91 2.35 -12.45 7.16
N GLY A 92 1.35 -12.40 8.05
CA GLY A 92 0.66 -13.58 8.57
C GLY A 92 -0.85 -13.56 8.35
N HIS A 93 -1.52 -14.61 8.82
CA HIS A 93 -2.98 -14.75 8.76
C HIS A 93 -3.74 -13.56 9.38
N GLU A 94 -3.16 -12.96 10.43
CA GLU A 94 -3.74 -11.78 11.09
C GLU A 94 -3.69 -10.52 10.23
N ASP A 95 -2.81 -10.48 9.23
CA ASP A 95 -2.64 -9.35 8.34
C ASP A 95 -3.59 -9.41 7.15
N LEU A 96 -3.88 -10.63 6.67
CA LEU A 96 -4.83 -10.89 5.58
C LEU A 96 -6.21 -10.30 5.87
N LYS A 97 -6.67 -10.32 7.12
CA LYS A 97 -7.96 -9.73 7.52
C LYS A 97 -8.01 -8.22 7.31
N HIS A 98 -6.88 -7.54 7.13
CA HIS A 98 -6.81 -6.09 6.90
C HIS A 98 -6.31 -5.72 5.49
N THR A 99 -5.92 -6.71 4.69
CA THR A 99 -5.55 -6.55 3.28
C THR A 99 -6.81 -6.51 2.43
N SER A 100 -6.84 -5.64 1.42
CA SER A 100 -7.91 -5.69 0.42
C SER A 100 -7.66 -6.84 -0.55
N LEU A 101 -8.75 -7.44 -1.05
CA LEU A 101 -8.64 -8.36 -2.17
C LEU A 101 -7.93 -7.67 -3.36
N PRO A 102 -7.04 -8.39 -4.05
CA PRO A 102 -6.40 -7.95 -5.29
C PRO A 102 -7.44 -7.48 -6.31
N ARG A 103 -7.03 -6.57 -7.19
CA ARG A 103 -7.97 -6.01 -8.19
C ARG A 103 -8.47 -7.10 -9.13
N SER A 104 -7.57 -8.00 -9.53
CA SER A 104 -7.85 -9.21 -10.29
C SER A 104 -8.94 -10.05 -9.61
N THR A 105 -8.77 -10.45 -8.35
CA THR A 105 -9.74 -11.26 -7.59
C THR A 105 -11.09 -10.57 -7.40
N LYS A 106 -11.12 -9.26 -7.13
CA LYS A 106 -12.39 -8.51 -6.96
C LYS A 106 -13.29 -8.58 -8.18
N ASN A 107 -12.71 -8.55 -9.38
CA ASN A 107 -13.47 -8.63 -10.62
C ASN A 107 -14.14 -9.99 -10.83
N TYR A 108 -13.62 -11.07 -10.22
CA TYR A 108 -14.20 -12.42 -10.30
C TYR A 108 -15.33 -12.66 -9.30
N VAL A 109 -15.40 -11.88 -8.22
CA VAL A 109 -16.36 -12.07 -7.12
C VAL A 109 -17.49 -11.01 -7.16
N ALA A 110 -17.41 -10.06 -8.10
CA ALA A 110 -18.37 -8.97 -8.27
C ALA A 110 -19.52 -9.33 -9.22
#